data_AF-A0A9X1YC22-F1
#
_entry.id   AF-A0A9X1YC22-F1
#
_cell.length_a   1.000
_cell.length_b   1.000
_cell.length_c   1.000
_cell.angle_alpha   90.00
_cell.angle_beta   90.00
_cell.angle_gamma   90.00
#
_symmetry.space_group_name_H-M   'P 1'
#
loop_
_entity.id
_entity.type
_entity.pdbx_description
1 polymer ?
#
loop_
_entity_poly.entity_id
_entity_poly.type
_entity_poly.pdbx_seq_one_letter_code
_entity_poly.pdbx_strand_id
1 'polypeptide(L)' 'RDQTDPPITIDRITHFGSATPHVDHYVPLALGGSNDRSNLRLLHAACNLSKGARHPIEHGRSLGLLCW' A
#
# COMPACT_ATOMS: atom_id res chain seq x y z
N ARG A 1 -6.19 -28.50 6.33
CA ARG A 1 -6.94 -27.85 5.23
C ARG A 1 -5.91 -27.06 4.47
N ASP A 2 -5.54 -27.60 3.32
CA ASP A 2 -4.44 -27.13 2.48
C ASP A 2 -4.79 -25.75 1.92
N GLN A 3 -4.14 -24.71 2.45
CA GLN A 3 -4.20 -23.37 1.87
C GLN A 3 -3.10 -23.28 0.82
N THR A 4 -3.28 -23.98 -0.30
CA THR A 4 -2.57 -23.59 -1.50
C THR A 4 -3.16 -22.27 -1.95
N ASP A 5 -2.44 -21.18 -1.73
CA ASP A 5 -2.76 -19.91 -2.37
C ASP A 5 -3.00 -20.17 -3.86
N PRO A 6 -4.07 -19.62 -4.47
CA PRO A 6 -4.33 -19.82 -5.88
C PRO A 6 -3.09 -19.40 -6.68
N PRO A 7 -2.78 -20.08 -7.80
CA PRO A 7 -1.63 -19.72 -8.62
C PRO A 7 -1.70 -18.23 -8.92
N ILE A 8 -0.56 -17.53 -8.77
CA ILE A 8 -0.43 -16.10 -9.04
C ILE A 8 -0.78 -15.91 -10.52
N THR A 9 -2.05 -15.67 -10.83
CA THR A 9 -2.49 -15.38 -12.18
C THR A 9 -1.91 -14.02 -12.56
N ILE A 10 -1.49 -13.86 -13.82
CA ILE A 10 -1.02 -12.57 -14.35
C ILE A 10 -2.04 -11.45 -14.03
N ASP A 11 -3.33 -11.79 -13.94
CA ASP A 11 -4.41 -10.89 -13.48
C ASP A 11 -4.22 -10.27 -12.08
N ARG A 12 -3.56 -10.98 -11.15
CA ARG A 12 -3.23 -10.42 -9.82
C ARG A 12 -2.01 -9.52 -9.84
N ILE A 13 -1.17 -9.64 -10.88
CA ILE A 13 -0.11 -8.69 -11.17
C ILE A 13 -0.73 -7.46 -11.85
N THR A 14 -1.78 -7.60 -12.67
CA THR A 14 -2.32 -6.52 -13.50
C THR A 14 -3.55 -5.78 -12.94
N HIS A 15 -3.74 -5.73 -11.61
CA HIS A 15 -4.62 -4.70 -11.02
C HIS A 15 -4.04 -3.27 -11.14
N PHE A 16 -2.94 -3.10 -11.88
CA PHE A 16 -2.48 -1.82 -12.43
C PHE A 16 -3.48 -1.32 -13.47
N GLY A 17 -4.54 -0.67 -13.02
CA GLY A 17 -5.30 0.22 -13.90
C GLY A 17 -4.37 1.32 -14.42
N SER A 18 -3.73 1.10 -15.58
CA SER A 18 -3.00 2.03 -16.47
C SER A 18 -2.11 3.15 -15.87
N ALA A 19 -1.90 3.21 -14.57
CA ALA A 19 -1.19 4.28 -13.87
C ALA A 19 0.16 3.76 -13.37
N THR A 20 1.19 4.57 -13.59
CA THR A 20 2.53 4.29 -13.08
C THR A 20 2.49 4.13 -11.55
N PRO A 21 3.18 3.12 -10.98
CA PRO A 21 3.25 2.97 -9.54
C PRO A 21 4.00 4.16 -8.91
N HIS A 22 3.60 4.54 -7.72
CA HIS A 22 4.24 5.60 -6.94
C HIS A 22 5.13 5.00 -5.86
N VAL A 23 6.25 5.67 -5.58
CA VAL A 23 7.04 5.42 -4.38
C VAL A 23 6.43 6.22 -3.23
N ASP A 24 6.07 5.55 -2.15
CA ASP A 24 5.44 6.12 -0.95
C ASP A 24 6.32 5.89 0.28
N HIS A 25 6.17 6.76 1.28
CA HIS A 25 6.74 6.58 2.61
C HIS A 25 5.76 5.84 3.53
N TYR A 26 6.20 4.70 4.08
CA TYR A 26 5.44 3.89 5.04
C TYR A 26 4.99 4.74 6.23
N VAL A 27 5.94 5.40 6.91
CA VAL A 27 5.65 6.54 7.78
C VAL A 27 5.80 7.83 6.95
N PRO A 28 4.75 8.66 6.80
CA PRO A 28 4.84 9.93 6.07
C PRO A 28 5.91 10.87 6.63
N LEU A 29 6.57 11.65 5.76
CA LEU A 29 7.52 12.68 6.18
C LEU A 29 6.90 13.69 7.16
N ALA A 30 5.62 14.05 6.96
CA ALA A 30 4.88 14.95 7.84
C ALA A 30 4.69 14.39 9.27
N LEU A 31 4.85 13.08 9.46
CA LEU A 31 4.79 12.40 10.77
C LEU A 31 6.19 11.96 11.25
N GLY A 32 7.27 12.49 10.66
CA GLY A 32 8.64 12.18 11.04
C GLY A 32 9.23 10.92 10.39
N GLY A 33 8.64 10.42 9.31
CA GLY A 33 9.23 9.33 8.53
C GLY A 33 10.57 9.71 7.89
N SER A 34 11.41 8.71 7.56
CA SER A 34 12.71 8.92 6.93
C SER A 34 12.67 8.66 5.41
N ASN A 35 13.69 9.15 4.68
CA ASN A 35 13.91 8.81 3.26
C ASN A 35 14.69 7.49 3.08
N ASP A 36 14.94 6.76 4.16
CA ASP A 36 15.68 5.50 4.09
C ASP A 36 14.89 4.47 3.31
N ARG A 37 15.61 3.60 2.60
CA ARG A 37 15.00 2.51 1.82
C ARG A 37 14.04 1.64 2.63
N SER A 38 14.27 1.51 3.95
CA SER A 38 13.40 0.77 4.87
C SER A 38 12.02 1.40 5.02
N ASN A 39 11.88 2.71 4.82
CA ASN A 39 10.62 3.45 4.90
C ASN A 39 9.93 3.60 3.53
N LEU A 40 10.52 3.17 2.41
CA LEU A 40 9.93 3.32 1.08
C LEU A 40 9.12 2.09 0.65
N ARG A 41 7.98 2.29 -0.02
CA ARG A 41 7.10 1.24 -0.55
C ARG A 41 6.63 1.59 -1.97
N LEU A 42 6.31 0.59 -2.78
CA LEU A 42 5.67 0.78 -4.09
C LEU A 42 4.16 0.59 -3.94
N LEU A 43 3.39 1.61 -4.32
CA LEU A 43 1.92 1.61 -4.26
C LEU A 43 1.33 1.97 -5.62
N HIS A 44 0.08 1.58 -5.84
CA HIS A 44 -0.72 2.17 -6.92
C HIS A 44 -0.89 3.68 -6.67
N ALA A 45 -0.90 4.49 -7.73
CA ALA A 45 -1.10 5.93 -7.63
C ALA A 45 -2.37 6.29 -6.83
N ALA A 46 -3.50 5.62 -7.11
CA ALA A 46 -4.76 5.85 -6.40
C ALA A 46 -4.68 5.52 -4.91
N CYS A 47 -4.04 4.41 -4.54
CA CYS A 47 -3.85 4.02 -3.13
C CYS A 47 -2.95 5.01 -2.40
N ASN A 48 -1.84 5.43 -3.03
CA ASN A 48 -0.93 6.42 -2.47
C ASN A 48 -1.63 7.77 -2.22
N LEU A 49 -2.38 8.26 -3.22
CA LEU A 49 -3.15 9.50 -3.11
C LEU A 49 -4.25 9.40 -2.05
N SER A 50 -4.95 8.27 -1.96
CA SER A 50 -5.97 8.03 -0.93
C SER A 50 -5.36 7.98 0.49
N LYS A 51 -4.21 7.33 0.68
CA LYS A 51 -3.52 7.26 1.98
C LYS A 51 -3.17 8.66 2.49
N GLY A 52 -2.58 9.50 1.63
CA GLY A 52 -2.11 10.83 1.99
C GLY A 52 -1.06 10.78 3.11
N ALA A 53 -1.07 11.79 3.99
CA ALA A 53 -0.13 11.89 5.11
C ALA A 53 -0.56 11.09 6.36
N ARG A 54 -1.18 9.92 6.18
CA ARG A 54 -1.61 9.03 7.28
C ARG A 54 -0.71 7.80 7.40
N HIS A 55 -0.59 7.25 8.60
CA HIS A 55 0.05 5.95 8.77
C HIS A 55 -0.81 4.86 8.09
N PRO A 56 -0.24 3.84 7.44
CA PRO A 56 -0.99 2.81 6.73
C PRO A 56 -1.98 2.06 7.62
N ILE A 57 -1.67 1.91 8.92
CA ILE A 57 -2.60 1.33 9.90
C ILE A 57 -3.83 2.23 10.08
N GLU A 58 -3.64 3.53 10.27
CA GLU A 58 -4.75 4.49 10.42
C GLU A 58 -5.58 4.56 9.14
N HIS A 59 -4.93 4.55 7.99
CA HIS A 59 -5.62 4.53 6.70
C HIS A 59 -6.45 3.25 6.52
N GLY A 60 -5.87 2.08 6.80
CA GLY A 60 -6.56 0.79 6.74
C GLY A 60 -7.76 0.72 7.68
N ARG A 61 -7.63 1.28 8.89
CA ARG A 61 -8.75 1.44 9.84
C ARG A 61 -9.85 2.34 9.29
N SER A 62 -9.49 3.47 8.67
CA SER A 62 -10.47 4.39 8.06
C SER A 62 -11.27 3.76 6.91
N LEU A 63 -10.71 2.73 6.25
CA LEU A 63 -11.37 1.96 5.20
C LEU A 63 -12.14 0.74 5.73
N GLY A 64 -12.09 0.48 7.05
CA GLY A 64 -12.68 -0.72 7.65
C GLY A 64 -11.96 -2.02 7.30
N LEU A 65 -10.74 -1.94 6.77
CA LEU A 65 -9.93 -3.11 6.37
C LEU A 65 -9.13 -3.70 7.54
N LEU A 66 -8.97 -2.94 8.61
CA LEU A 66 -8.33 -3.37 9.85
C LEU A 66 -9.28 -3.15 11.02
N CYS A 67 -9.83 -4.24 11.53
CA CYS A 67 -10.42 -4.34 12.85
C CYS A 67 -9.38 -4.98 13.79
N TRP A 68 -9.42 -4.62 15.08
CA TRP A 68 -8.45 -4.95 16.15
C TRP A 68 -7.28 -3.94 16.34
#